data_AF-A0A327W251-F1
#
_entry.id   AF-A0A327W251-F1
#
_cell.length_a   1.000
_cell.length_b   1.000
_cell.length_c   1.000
_cell.angle_alpha   90.00
_cell.angle_beta   90.00
_cell.angle_gamma   90.00
#
_symmetry.space_group_name_H-M   'P 1'
#
loop_
_entity.id
_entity.type
_entity.pdbx_description
1 polymer ?
#
loop_
_entity_poly.entity_id
_entity_poly.type
_entity_poly.pdbx_seq_one_letter_code
_entity_poly.pdbx_strand_id
1 'polypeptide(L)'
;MELVVPFKNYEDAMATLDNGGRFYNLFNHADDQIISQAEVGKAAGVFIGKQQGILFLELATSELSESARKDIFSKFDQELQHNYTQYKPVQLLPSEVGSKGTLGASIIIEGIPQLVDAKTVFKGYNIILVVNTLIPVPIAESYDVYEIKDANTGDTFIIANSKEKKKLPEQKVKVGGILTELNDSKEKFLEVNYYVVEDK
;
A
#
# COMPACT_ATOMS: atom_id res chain seq x y z
N MET A 1 6.04 -0.78 5.81
CA MET A 1 4.58 -0.88 5.86
C MET A 1 3.94 -0.44 7.18
N GLU A 2 2.65 -0.14 7.15
CA GLU A 2 1.76 0.01 8.33
C GLU A 2 0.62 -1.02 8.29
N LEU A 3 0.08 -1.40 9.45
CA LEU A 3 -1.13 -2.22 9.54
C LEU A 3 -2.36 -1.35 9.26
N VAL A 4 -3.23 -1.81 8.37
CA VAL A 4 -4.55 -1.22 8.13
C VAL A 4 -5.59 -2.14 8.77
N VAL A 5 -6.49 -1.54 9.55
CA VAL A 5 -7.67 -2.21 10.10
C VAL A 5 -8.86 -1.77 9.26
N PRO A 6 -9.49 -2.67 8.49
CA PRO A 6 -10.65 -2.32 7.68
C PRO A 6 -11.81 -1.81 8.53
N PHE A 7 -12.57 -0.88 7.95
CA PHE A 7 -13.81 -0.41 8.54
C PHE A 7 -14.88 -1.50 8.48
N LYS A 8 -15.59 -1.67 9.59
CA LYS A 8 -16.63 -2.71 9.71
C LYS A 8 -17.97 -2.28 9.12
N ASN A 9 -18.23 -0.98 9.09
CA ASN A 9 -19.47 -0.40 8.60
C ASN A 9 -19.24 1.03 8.08
N TYR A 10 -20.29 1.59 7.50
CA TYR A 10 -20.27 2.91 6.88
C TYR A 10 -20.03 4.02 7.91
N GLU A 11 -20.66 3.92 9.07
CA GLU A 11 -20.60 4.91 10.15
C GLU A 11 -19.17 5.06 10.69
N ASP A 12 -18.49 3.92 10.94
CA ASP A 12 -17.09 3.88 11.39
C ASP A 12 -16.16 4.49 10.33
N ALA A 13 -16.42 4.19 9.05
CA ALA A 13 -15.64 4.73 7.94
C ALA A 13 -15.80 6.25 7.83
N MET A 14 -17.03 6.75 7.86
CA MET A 14 -17.32 8.19 7.77
C MET A 14 -16.75 8.96 8.97
N ALA A 15 -16.94 8.47 10.19
CA ALA A 15 -16.39 9.10 11.39
C ALA A 15 -14.85 9.20 11.37
N THR A 16 -14.19 8.27 10.65
CA THR A 16 -12.73 8.26 10.51
C THR A 16 -12.26 9.12 9.33
N LEU A 17 -12.99 9.09 8.20
CA LEU A 17 -12.58 9.73 6.94
C LEU A 17 -13.04 11.18 6.82
N ASP A 18 -14.13 11.58 7.44
CA ASP A 18 -14.62 12.97 7.51
C ASP A 18 -14.19 13.56 8.86
N ASN A 19 -12.89 13.84 8.98
CA ASN A 19 -12.27 14.19 10.27
C ASN A 19 -11.78 15.65 10.33
N GLY A 20 -12.20 16.50 9.39
CA GLY A 20 -11.89 17.92 9.32
C GLY A 20 -10.40 18.19 9.14
N GLY A 21 -9.75 17.41 8.28
CA GLY A 21 -8.30 17.28 8.11
C GLY A 21 -7.53 18.58 8.32
N ARG A 22 -6.70 18.65 9.38
CA ARG A 22 -5.93 19.86 9.70
C ARG A 22 -4.46 19.67 9.45
N PHE A 23 -3.93 20.25 8.37
CA PHE A 23 -2.58 20.80 8.42
C PHE A 23 -2.35 22.12 7.66
N TYR A 24 -3.18 22.54 6.67
CA TYR A 24 -3.00 23.86 6.04
C TYR A 24 -4.28 24.59 5.55
N ASN A 25 -5.48 23.99 5.67
CA ASN A 25 -6.72 24.61 5.19
C ASN A 25 -7.61 25.06 6.35
N LEU A 26 -7.79 26.38 6.50
CA LEU A 26 -8.68 27.04 7.47
C LEU A 26 -10.18 26.86 7.17
N PHE A 27 -10.55 26.08 6.14
CA PHE A 27 -11.92 25.98 5.62
C PHE A 27 -12.55 24.58 5.64
N ASN A 28 -11.80 23.51 5.89
CA ASN A 28 -12.41 22.16 5.99
C ASN A 28 -13.00 21.98 7.38
N HIS A 29 -14.29 21.67 7.44
CA HIS A 29 -15.03 21.42 8.67
C HIS A 29 -15.20 19.91 8.77
N ALA A 30 -14.94 19.33 9.95
CA ALA A 30 -15.32 17.94 10.18
C ALA A 30 -16.84 17.80 10.10
N ASP A 31 -17.31 16.62 9.72
CA ASP A 31 -18.72 16.24 9.57
C ASP A 31 -19.46 17.00 8.46
N ASP A 32 -18.74 17.48 7.43
CA ASP A 32 -19.34 18.15 6.28
C ASP A 32 -19.84 17.18 5.20
N GLN A 33 -19.70 15.87 5.44
CA GLN A 33 -20.05 14.77 4.56
C GLN A 33 -19.24 14.76 3.27
N ILE A 34 -18.09 15.43 3.24
CA ILE A 34 -17.16 15.46 2.13
C ILE A 34 -15.81 14.95 2.63
N ILE A 35 -15.20 14.05 1.86
CA ILE A 35 -13.90 13.47 2.19
C ILE A 35 -12.86 14.07 1.25
N SER A 36 -11.84 14.68 1.86
CA SER A 36 -10.72 15.29 1.17
C SER A 36 -9.46 14.45 1.23
N GLN A 37 -8.50 14.73 0.33
CA GLN A 37 -7.19 14.09 0.34
C GLN A 37 -6.45 14.26 1.67
N ALA A 38 -6.61 15.42 2.32
CA ALA A 38 -5.98 15.72 3.61
C ALA A 38 -6.53 14.84 4.73
N GLU A 39 -7.83 14.53 4.69
CA GLU A 39 -8.47 13.68 5.70
C GLU A 39 -8.10 12.22 5.54
N VAL A 40 -8.01 11.73 4.31
CA VAL A 40 -7.46 10.39 4.02
C VAL A 40 -6.04 10.28 4.55
N GLY A 41 -5.20 11.30 4.33
CA GLY A 41 -3.83 11.32 4.86
C GLY A 41 -3.79 11.31 6.39
N LYS A 42 -4.64 12.11 7.05
CA LYS A 42 -4.75 12.13 8.51
C LYS A 42 -5.26 10.79 9.06
N ALA A 43 -6.25 10.17 8.42
CA ALA A 43 -6.78 8.86 8.80
C ALA A 43 -5.72 7.75 8.70
N ALA A 44 -4.85 7.83 7.69
CA ALA A 44 -3.72 6.92 7.51
C ALA A 44 -2.54 7.20 8.47
N GLY A 45 -2.62 8.25 9.30
CA GLY A 45 -1.64 8.55 10.35
C GLY A 45 -0.32 9.21 9.88
N VAL A 46 -0.16 9.54 8.60
CA VAL A 46 1.08 10.13 8.04
C VAL A 46 0.74 11.11 6.91
N PHE A 47 1.61 12.10 6.64
CA PHE A 47 1.63 12.81 5.36
C PHE A 47 2.01 11.83 4.24
N ILE A 48 1.01 11.13 3.70
CA ILE A 48 1.19 10.16 2.63
C ILE A 48 1.01 10.84 1.28
N GLY A 49 1.77 10.36 0.29
CA GLY A 49 1.56 10.77 -1.10
C GLY A 49 0.16 10.35 -1.59
N LYS A 50 -0.35 11.04 -2.61
CA LYS A 50 -1.68 10.79 -3.19
C LYS A 50 -1.94 9.31 -3.44
N GLN A 51 -1.00 8.63 -4.10
CA GLN A 51 -1.07 7.21 -4.43
C GLN A 51 -1.17 6.29 -3.20
N GLN A 52 -0.36 6.55 -2.17
CA GLN A 52 -0.43 5.81 -0.90
C GLN A 52 -1.74 6.06 -0.16
N GLY A 53 -2.33 7.27 -0.29
CA GLY A 53 -3.66 7.57 0.26
C GLY A 53 -4.76 6.75 -0.38
N ILE A 54 -4.76 6.63 -1.70
CA ILE A 54 -5.73 5.79 -2.40
C ILE A 54 -5.54 4.32 -2.06
N LEU A 55 -4.30 3.85 -1.94
CA LEU A 55 -4.00 2.47 -1.53
C LEU A 55 -4.50 2.17 -0.10
N PHE A 56 -4.26 3.09 0.85
CA PHE A 56 -4.80 2.99 2.21
C PHE A 56 -6.34 2.90 2.17
N LEU A 57 -6.99 3.79 1.42
CA LEU A 57 -8.45 3.86 1.33
C LEU A 57 -9.06 2.57 0.76
N GLU A 58 -8.44 1.97 -0.26
CA GLU A 58 -8.91 0.72 -0.84
C GLU A 58 -8.82 -0.45 0.15
N LEU A 59 -7.73 -0.52 0.94
CA LEU A 59 -7.57 -1.53 1.98
C LEU A 59 -8.50 -1.27 3.18
N ALA A 60 -8.61 -0.02 3.63
CA ALA A 60 -9.44 0.35 4.77
C ALA A 60 -10.94 0.12 4.49
N THR A 61 -11.36 0.19 3.23
CA THR A 61 -12.76 -0.04 2.83
C THR A 61 -13.01 -1.46 2.31
N SER A 62 -12.04 -2.38 2.38
CA SER A 62 -12.13 -3.68 1.72
C SER A 62 -13.18 -4.63 2.28
N GLU A 63 -13.60 -4.44 3.54
CA GLU A 63 -14.63 -5.25 4.21
C GLU A 63 -16.03 -4.62 4.15
N LEU A 64 -16.15 -3.42 3.60
CA LEU A 64 -17.44 -2.76 3.42
C LEU A 64 -18.22 -3.36 2.25
N SER A 65 -19.55 -3.33 2.35
CA SER A 65 -20.42 -3.70 1.24
C SER A 65 -20.20 -2.78 0.03
N GLU A 66 -20.50 -3.27 -1.18
CA GLU A 66 -20.40 -2.44 -2.38
C GLU A 66 -21.25 -1.18 -2.30
N SER A 67 -22.42 -1.23 -1.64
CA SER A 67 -23.27 -0.06 -1.44
C SER A 67 -22.59 0.96 -0.54
N ALA A 68 -22.05 0.53 0.61
CA ALA A 68 -21.35 1.42 1.53
C ALA A 68 -20.10 2.05 0.88
N ARG A 69 -19.33 1.27 0.10
CA ARG A 69 -18.20 1.80 -0.67
C ARG A 69 -18.62 2.85 -1.69
N LYS A 70 -19.70 2.58 -2.45
CA LYS A 70 -20.25 3.55 -3.42
C LYS A 70 -20.69 4.84 -2.73
N ASP A 71 -21.35 4.72 -1.58
CA ASP A 71 -21.82 5.88 -0.81
C ASP A 71 -20.63 6.71 -0.31
N ILE A 72 -19.59 6.08 0.24
CA ILE A 72 -18.34 6.76 0.64
C ILE A 72 -17.68 7.45 -0.57
N PHE A 73 -17.57 6.77 -1.71
CA PHE A 73 -16.93 7.34 -2.90
C PHE A 73 -17.71 8.51 -3.48
N SER A 74 -19.04 8.55 -3.26
CA SER A 74 -19.87 9.70 -3.64
C SER A 74 -19.59 10.95 -2.79
N LYS A 75 -18.93 10.78 -1.64
CA LYS A 75 -18.54 11.88 -0.74
C LYS A 75 -17.16 12.45 -1.04
N PHE A 76 -16.42 11.91 -2.00
CA PHE A 76 -15.10 12.45 -2.32
C PHE A 76 -15.22 13.86 -2.90
N ASP A 77 -14.35 14.76 -2.45
CA ASP A 77 -14.17 16.01 -3.16
C ASP A 77 -13.61 15.76 -4.58
N GLN A 78 -13.63 16.80 -5.41
CA GLN A 78 -13.21 16.69 -6.80
C GLN A 78 -11.73 16.25 -6.95
N GLU A 79 -10.85 16.68 -6.04
CA GLU A 79 -9.43 16.32 -6.10
C GLU A 79 -9.22 14.85 -5.73
N LEU A 80 -9.85 14.40 -4.65
CA LEU A 80 -9.77 13.02 -4.19
C LEU A 80 -10.40 12.08 -5.21
N GLN A 81 -11.52 12.44 -5.84
CA GLN A 81 -12.12 11.66 -6.91
C GLN A 81 -11.18 11.52 -8.13
N HIS A 82 -10.49 12.60 -8.49
CA HIS A 82 -9.48 12.58 -9.54
C HIS A 82 -8.30 11.66 -9.16
N ASN A 83 -7.72 11.86 -7.97
CA ASN A 83 -6.60 11.06 -7.48
C ASN A 83 -6.97 9.58 -7.35
N TYR A 84 -8.16 9.27 -6.85
CA TYR A 84 -8.68 7.92 -6.74
C TYR A 84 -8.72 7.24 -8.12
N THR A 85 -9.23 7.94 -9.14
CA THR A 85 -9.27 7.41 -10.50
C THR A 85 -7.88 7.16 -11.08
N GLN A 86 -6.92 8.05 -10.80
CA GLN A 86 -5.55 7.94 -11.31
C GLN A 86 -4.73 6.83 -10.63
N TYR A 87 -4.90 6.67 -9.31
CA TYR A 87 -4.05 5.81 -8.49
C TYR A 87 -4.75 4.57 -7.95
N LYS A 88 -5.95 4.26 -8.47
CA LYS A 88 -6.73 3.09 -8.04
C LYS A 88 -5.87 1.82 -8.10
N PRO A 89 -5.70 1.10 -6.97
CA PRO A 89 -4.93 -0.13 -6.98
C PRO A 89 -5.58 -1.19 -7.87
N VAL A 90 -4.73 -2.00 -8.49
CA VAL A 90 -5.16 -3.21 -9.21
C VAL A 90 -4.98 -4.40 -8.29
N GLN A 91 -6.03 -5.20 -8.12
CA GLN A 91 -5.94 -6.49 -7.45
C GLN A 91 -5.44 -7.54 -8.43
N LEU A 92 -4.39 -8.26 -8.05
CA LEU A 92 -3.80 -9.34 -8.84
C LEU A 92 -3.52 -10.54 -7.94
N LEU A 93 -3.48 -11.73 -8.52
CA LEU A 93 -2.85 -12.87 -7.85
C LEU A 93 -1.32 -12.71 -7.83
N PRO A 94 -0.60 -13.29 -6.86
CA PRO A 94 0.86 -13.29 -6.88
C PRO A 94 1.46 -13.76 -8.22
N SER A 95 0.89 -14.82 -8.82
CA SER A 95 1.31 -15.35 -10.12
C SER A 95 1.12 -14.36 -11.30
N GLU A 96 0.24 -13.38 -11.16
CA GLU A 96 -0.12 -12.44 -12.22
C GLU A 96 0.70 -11.15 -12.18
N VAL A 97 1.29 -10.80 -11.05
CA VAL A 97 1.95 -9.48 -10.86
C VAL A 97 3.08 -9.28 -11.86
N GLY A 98 3.92 -10.29 -12.09
CA GLY A 98 5.06 -10.19 -13.01
C GLY A 98 4.65 -9.84 -14.44
N SER A 99 3.59 -10.48 -14.94
CA SER A 99 3.15 -10.39 -16.34
C SER A 99 2.12 -9.29 -16.59
N LYS A 100 1.20 -9.05 -15.65
CA LYS A 100 0.09 -8.08 -15.79
C LYS A 100 0.33 -6.77 -15.05
N GLY A 101 1.23 -6.75 -14.08
CA GLY A 101 1.52 -5.56 -13.27
C GLY A 101 2.27 -4.48 -14.05
N THR A 102 1.79 -3.23 -13.89
CA THR A 102 2.42 -2.03 -14.45
C THR A 102 3.36 -1.40 -13.42
N LEU A 103 4.59 -1.10 -13.82
CA LEU A 103 5.59 -0.46 -12.94
C LEU A 103 5.08 0.88 -12.42
N GLY A 104 5.35 1.19 -11.16
CA GLY A 104 4.88 2.38 -10.47
C GLY A 104 3.40 2.36 -10.08
N ALA A 105 2.63 1.35 -10.49
CA ALA A 105 1.22 1.23 -10.10
C ALA A 105 1.08 0.64 -8.68
N SER A 106 -0.01 1.04 -8.01
CA SER A 106 -0.43 0.42 -6.76
C SER A 106 -1.02 -0.95 -7.05
N ILE A 107 -0.50 -1.98 -6.39
CA ILE A 107 -1.00 -3.36 -6.51
C ILE A 107 -1.41 -3.85 -5.13
N ILE A 108 -2.54 -4.56 -5.08
CA ILE A 108 -2.97 -5.34 -3.91
C ILE A 108 -2.89 -6.81 -4.28
N ILE A 109 -2.21 -7.59 -3.46
CA ILE A 109 -2.16 -9.05 -3.58
C ILE A 109 -2.45 -9.70 -2.22
N GLU A 110 -2.86 -10.95 -2.24
CA GLU A 110 -3.24 -11.71 -1.05
C GLU A 110 -2.44 -13.02 -0.98
N GLY A 111 -2.12 -13.45 0.23
CA GLY A 111 -1.45 -14.72 0.48
C GLY A 111 -0.80 -14.78 1.86
N ILE A 112 0.08 -15.76 2.04
CA ILE A 112 0.84 -15.95 3.28
C ILE A 112 2.29 -15.58 2.98
N PRO A 113 2.85 -14.56 3.63
CA PRO A 113 4.21 -14.11 3.38
C PRO A 113 5.18 -15.02 4.15
N GLN A 114 6.16 -15.54 3.43
CA GLN A 114 7.25 -16.33 3.99
C GLN A 114 8.54 -15.53 3.88
N LEU A 115 9.18 -15.25 5.02
CA LEU A 115 10.45 -14.52 5.04
C LEU A 115 11.54 -15.33 4.35
N VAL A 116 12.27 -14.70 3.43
CA VAL A 116 13.40 -15.30 2.72
C VAL A 116 14.67 -14.46 2.93
N ASP A 117 15.85 -15.04 2.67
CA ASP A 117 17.09 -14.28 2.77
C ASP A 117 17.15 -13.25 1.64
N ALA A 118 17.12 -11.97 2.01
CA ALA A 118 17.20 -10.87 1.06
C ALA A 118 18.44 -10.95 0.16
N LYS A 119 19.57 -11.51 0.66
CA LYS A 119 20.81 -11.65 -0.12
C LYS A 119 20.71 -12.68 -1.24
N THR A 120 19.79 -13.64 -1.14
CA THR A 120 19.58 -14.64 -2.20
C THR A 120 18.68 -14.12 -3.31
N VAL A 121 17.82 -13.14 -3.00
CA VAL A 121 16.83 -12.56 -3.93
C VAL A 121 17.34 -11.26 -4.54
N PHE A 122 17.69 -10.28 -3.71
CA PHE A 122 18.10 -8.95 -4.16
C PHE A 122 19.61 -8.88 -4.38
N LYS A 123 19.97 -8.88 -5.67
CA LYS A 123 21.32 -8.60 -6.14
C LYS A 123 21.38 -7.13 -6.59
N GLY A 124 22.49 -6.45 -6.31
CA GLY A 124 22.70 -5.06 -6.70
C GLY A 124 22.77 -4.09 -5.52
N TYR A 125 22.96 -2.81 -5.86
CA TYR A 125 23.24 -1.75 -4.90
C TYR A 125 22.38 -0.51 -5.19
N ASN A 126 21.91 0.16 -4.15
CA ASN A 126 21.45 1.54 -4.22
C ASN A 126 22.65 2.47 -4.05
N ILE A 127 22.72 3.55 -4.84
CA ILE A 127 23.74 4.58 -4.66
C ILE A 127 23.14 5.71 -3.83
N ILE A 128 23.72 5.96 -2.66
CA ILE A 128 23.34 7.10 -1.82
C ILE A 128 24.43 8.16 -1.84
N LEU A 129 24.05 9.43 -1.82
CA LEU A 129 24.97 10.57 -1.68
C LEU A 129 25.10 10.90 -0.20
N VAL A 130 26.28 10.69 0.37
CA VAL A 130 26.61 11.13 1.73
C VAL A 130 27.62 12.26 1.64
N VAL A 131 27.17 13.46 1.99
CA VAL A 131 27.90 14.72 1.80
C VAL A 131 28.22 14.97 0.32
N ASN A 132 29.35 14.48 -0.17
CA ASN A 132 29.79 14.59 -1.57
C ASN A 132 30.35 13.25 -2.11
N THR A 133 30.07 12.13 -1.44
CA THR A 133 30.56 10.81 -1.82
C THR A 133 29.38 9.89 -2.15
N LEU A 134 29.46 9.25 -3.30
CA LEU A 134 28.50 8.22 -3.72
C LEU A 134 28.90 6.89 -3.09
N ILE A 135 28.05 6.36 -2.21
CA ILE A 135 28.28 5.09 -1.51
C ILE A 135 27.30 4.04 -2.05
N PRO A 136 27.78 2.89 -2.55
CA PRO A 136 26.92 1.77 -2.89
C PRO A 136 26.49 1.02 -1.61
N VAL A 137 25.18 0.86 -1.42
CA VAL A 137 24.58 0.11 -0.32
C VAL A 137 23.81 -1.08 -0.91
N PRO A 138 24.08 -2.33 -0.50
CA PRO A 138 23.35 -3.48 -1.01
C PRO A 138 21.85 -3.32 -0.80
N ILE A 139 21.04 -3.59 -1.83
CA ILE A 139 19.57 -3.48 -1.72
C ILE A 139 19.04 -4.41 -0.62
N ALA A 140 19.65 -5.59 -0.47
CA ALA A 140 19.35 -6.57 0.58
C ALA A 140 19.55 -6.03 2.02
N GLU A 141 20.27 -4.93 2.22
CA GLU A 141 20.41 -4.29 3.53
C GLU A 141 19.21 -3.40 3.88
N SER A 142 18.45 -2.93 2.89
CA SER A 142 17.33 -2.01 3.09
C SER A 142 16.00 -2.71 3.37
N TYR A 143 15.86 -3.99 2.99
CA TYR A 143 14.57 -4.70 3.01
C TYR A 143 14.59 -6.03 3.76
N ASP A 144 13.53 -6.31 4.50
CA ASP A 144 13.05 -7.66 4.76
C ASP A 144 12.27 -8.13 3.53
N VAL A 145 12.65 -9.29 2.98
CA VAL A 145 12.10 -9.81 1.72
C VAL A 145 11.26 -11.05 2.02
N TYR A 146 10.10 -11.13 1.38
CA TYR A 146 9.16 -12.24 1.53
C TYR A 146 8.76 -12.79 0.17
N GLU A 147 8.51 -14.08 0.13
CA GLU A 147 7.75 -14.72 -0.94
C GLU A 147 6.28 -14.82 -0.50
N ILE A 148 5.36 -14.42 -1.38
CA ILE A 148 3.94 -14.62 -1.20
C ILE A 148 3.43 -15.60 -2.25
N LYS A 149 2.79 -16.67 -1.79
CA LYS A 149 2.37 -17.78 -2.63
C LYS A 149 0.93 -17.61 -3.13
N ASP A 150 0.74 -17.81 -4.43
CA ASP A 150 -0.58 -17.98 -5.03
C ASP A 150 -1.19 -19.32 -4.59
N ALA A 151 -2.38 -19.29 -4.00
CA ALA A 151 -3.07 -20.48 -3.53
C ALA A 151 -3.51 -21.41 -4.68
N ASN A 152 -3.73 -20.87 -5.88
CA ASN A 152 -4.27 -21.61 -7.02
C ASN A 152 -3.19 -22.25 -7.88
N THR A 153 -2.09 -21.55 -8.13
CA THR A 153 -1.00 -22.04 -9.01
C THR A 153 0.19 -22.57 -8.24
N GLY A 154 0.38 -22.10 -7.01
CA GLY A 154 1.57 -22.38 -6.21
C GLY A 154 2.78 -21.51 -6.57
N ASP A 155 2.67 -20.64 -7.57
CA ASP A 155 3.70 -19.67 -7.91
C ASP A 155 3.87 -18.65 -6.79
N THR A 156 5.07 -18.06 -6.71
CA THR A 156 5.38 -17.04 -5.72
C THR A 156 5.69 -15.69 -6.37
N PHE A 157 5.47 -14.63 -5.61
CA PHE A 157 5.90 -13.28 -5.97
C PHE A 157 6.70 -12.67 -4.82
N ILE A 158 7.69 -11.85 -5.17
CA ILE A 158 8.56 -11.21 -4.19
C ILE A 158 7.93 -9.90 -3.72
N ILE A 159 7.81 -9.75 -2.40
CA ILE A 159 7.44 -8.50 -1.75
C ILE A 159 8.57 -8.07 -0.80
N ALA A 160 8.74 -6.76 -0.65
CA ALA A 160 9.80 -6.17 0.15
C ALA A 160 9.23 -5.14 1.13
N ASN A 161 9.63 -5.24 2.38
CA ASN A 161 9.30 -4.27 3.42
C ASN A 161 10.59 -3.66 3.96
N SER A 162 10.63 -2.35 4.16
CA SER A 162 11.80 -1.69 4.75
C SER A 162 12.13 -2.29 6.12
N LYS A 163 13.41 -2.62 6.38
CA LYS A 163 13.87 -3.22 7.64
C LYS A 163 13.65 -2.37 8.89
N GLU A 164 13.44 -1.06 8.71
CA GLU A 164 13.14 -0.15 9.82
C GLU A 164 11.73 -0.34 10.37
N LYS A 165 10.89 -1.13 9.69
CA LYS A 165 9.49 -1.35 10.04
C LYS A 165 9.25 -2.75 10.59
N LYS A 166 8.10 -2.95 11.23
CA LYS A 166 7.69 -4.27 11.76
C LYS A 166 7.69 -5.30 10.63
N LYS A 167 7.94 -6.57 10.99
CA LYS A 167 7.86 -7.71 10.07
C LYS A 167 6.41 -8.10 9.76
N LEU A 168 6.18 -8.65 8.57
CA LEU A 168 4.89 -9.26 8.23
C LEU A 168 4.67 -10.52 9.07
N PRO A 169 3.43 -10.78 9.52
CA PRO A 169 3.11 -12.03 10.21
C PRO A 169 3.03 -13.19 9.21
N GLU A 170 3.41 -14.40 9.64
CA GLU A 170 3.29 -15.64 8.86
C GLU A 170 1.85 -16.18 8.85
N GLN A 171 0.91 -15.35 8.39
CA GLN A 171 -0.50 -15.69 8.26
C GLN A 171 -1.09 -15.02 7.02
N LYS A 172 -2.34 -15.33 6.71
CA LYS A 172 -3.02 -14.77 5.54
C LYS A 172 -3.16 -13.25 5.68
N VAL A 173 -2.70 -12.53 4.68
CA VAL A 173 -2.74 -11.07 4.63
C VAL A 173 -3.11 -10.61 3.23
N LYS A 174 -3.74 -9.44 3.16
CA LYS A 174 -3.73 -8.60 1.96
C LYS A 174 -2.61 -7.59 2.10
N VAL A 175 -1.69 -7.53 1.12
CA VAL A 175 -0.61 -6.54 1.08
C VAL A 175 -0.85 -5.57 -0.05
N GLY A 176 -0.70 -4.29 0.26
CA GLY A 176 -0.74 -3.20 -0.71
C GLY A 176 0.63 -2.56 -0.83
N GLY A 177 1.09 -2.38 -2.06
CA GLY A 177 2.37 -1.72 -2.32
C GLY A 177 2.48 -1.13 -3.72
N ILE A 178 3.66 -0.60 -4.02
CA ILE A 178 4.00 -0.08 -5.35
C ILE A 178 4.85 -1.10 -6.07
N LEU A 179 4.45 -1.47 -7.30
CA LEU A 179 5.23 -2.38 -8.12
C LEU A 179 6.46 -1.66 -8.64
N THR A 180 7.63 -2.20 -8.33
CA THR A 180 8.92 -1.64 -8.72
C THR A 180 9.79 -2.72 -9.37
N GLU A 181 10.94 -2.34 -9.90
CA GLU A 181 11.91 -3.27 -10.48
C GLU A 181 13.32 -3.01 -9.93
N LEU A 182 14.10 -4.08 -9.84
CA LEU A 182 15.53 -3.96 -9.57
C LEU A 182 16.24 -3.36 -10.79
N ASN A 183 17.12 -2.39 -10.55
CA ASN A 183 17.84 -1.70 -11.62
C ASN A 183 18.67 -2.66 -12.50
N ASP A 184 19.32 -3.65 -11.89
CA ASP A 184 20.26 -4.54 -12.58
C ASP A 184 19.57 -5.71 -13.29
N SER A 185 18.64 -6.40 -12.62
CA SER A 185 18.02 -7.62 -13.15
C SER A 185 16.68 -7.38 -13.86
N LYS A 186 16.09 -6.18 -13.73
CA LYS A 186 14.71 -5.88 -14.16
C LYS A 186 13.65 -6.79 -13.53
N GLU A 187 14.02 -7.48 -12.47
CA GLU A 187 13.11 -8.32 -11.71
C GLU A 187 12.15 -7.44 -10.93
N LYS A 188 10.85 -7.69 -11.09
CA LYS A 188 9.80 -6.92 -10.43
C LYS A 188 9.58 -7.43 -9.01
N PHE A 189 9.34 -6.51 -8.08
CA PHE A 189 8.91 -6.82 -6.72
C PHE A 189 7.92 -5.76 -6.22
N LEU A 190 7.14 -6.10 -5.21
CA LEU A 190 6.21 -5.17 -4.59
C LEU A 190 6.85 -4.52 -3.37
N GLU A 191 7.05 -3.21 -3.38
CA GLU A 191 7.46 -2.48 -2.18
C GLU A 191 6.24 -2.19 -1.30
N VAL A 192 6.16 -2.84 -0.13
CA VAL A 192 4.95 -2.89 0.69
C VAL A 192 4.77 -1.63 1.53
N ASN A 193 3.64 -0.95 1.33
CA ASN A 193 3.25 0.22 2.11
C ASN A 193 2.26 -0.14 3.22
N TYR A 194 1.36 -1.07 2.97
CA TYR A 194 0.30 -1.43 3.91
C TYR A 194 0.01 -2.93 3.88
N TYR A 195 -0.52 -3.43 4.99
CA TYR A 195 -1.08 -4.78 5.02
C TYR A 195 -2.33 -4.82 5.89
N VAL A 196 -3.21 -5.76 5.58
CA VAL A 196 -4.39 -6.12 6.36
C VAL A 196 -4.22 -7.58 6.77
N VAL A 197 -4.42 -7.86 8.05
CA VAL A 197 -4.53 -9.24 8.53
C VAL A 197 -5.94 -9.74 8.22
N GLU A 198 -6.05 -10.89 7.56
CA GLU A 198 -7.35 -11.54 7.43
C GLU A 198 -7.58 -12.43 8.65
N ASP A 199 -8.58 -12.04 9.46
CA ASP A 199 -9.09 -12.91 10.52
C ASP A 199 -9.81 -14.13 9.90
N LYS A 200 -9.58 -15.30 10.49
CA LYS A 200 -10.14 -16.59 10.04
C LYS A 200 -11.63 -16.72 10.32
#